data_AF-A0A357TAY4-F1
#
_entry.id   AF-A0A357TAY4-F1
#
_cell.length_a   1.000
_cell.length_b   1.000
_cell.length_c   1.000
_cell.angle_alpha   90.00
_cell.angle_beta   90.00
_cell.angle_gamma   90.00
#
_symmetry.space_group_name_H-M   'P 1'
#
loop_
_entity.id
_entity.type
_entity.pdbx_description
1 polymer ?
#
loop_
_entity_poly.entity_id
_entity_poly.type
_entity_poly.pdbx_seq_one_letter_code
_entity_poly.pdbx_strand_id
1 'polypeptide(L)' 'MEVKCALCGRVDVITKIHKDYFKIARQKGSYICEMCEKRVRYQAVECNKPKKPM' A
#
# COMPACT_ATOMS: atom_id res chain seq x y z
N MET A 1 1.21 12.83 -11.16
CA MET A 1 2.25 11.82 -11.44
C MET A 1 1.53 10.50 -11.51
N GLU A 2 1.55 9.84 -12.65
CA GLU A 2 0.96 8.51 -12.79
C GLU A 2 1.90 7.49 -12.18
N VAL A 3 1.39 6.70 -11.25
CA VAL A 3 2.19 5.69 -10.55
C VAL A 3 1.45 4.37 -10.55
N LYS A 4 2.18 3.31 -10.90
CA LYS A 4 1.65 1.95 -10.93
C LYS A 4 1.84 1.27 -9.58
N CYS A 5 0.76 0.69 -9.06
CA CYS A 5 0.78 -0.11 -7.85
C CYS A 5 1.59 -1.41 -8.09
N ALA A 6 2.54 -1.70 -7.21
CA ALA A 6 3.39 -2.89 -7.30
C ALA A 6 2.65 -4.21 -7.02
N LEU A 7 1.50 -4.15 -6.33
CA LEU A 7 0.73 -5.33 -5.92
C LEU A 7 -0.36 -5.73 -6.92
N CYS A 8 -1.10 -4.77 -7.46
CA CYS A 8 -2.21 -5.05 -8.39
C CYS A 8 -2.04 -4.43 -9.78
N GLY A 9 -1.00 -3.63 -10.00
CA GLY A 9 -0.74 -3.00 -11.29
C GLY A 9 -1.69 -1.86 -11.67
N ARG A 10 -2.60 -1.44 -10.79
CA ARG A 10 -3.45 -0.25 -11.01
C ARG A 10 -2.59 1.00 -11.14
N VAL A 11 -3.00 1.90 -12.04
CA VAL A 11 -2.36 3.20 -12.22
C VAL A 11 -3.19 4.23 -11.48
N ASP A 12 -2.59 4.91 -10.51
CA ASP A 12 -3.21 6.01 -9.79
C ASP A 12 -2.51 7.33 -10.13
N VAL A 13 -3.30 8.40 -10.15
CA VAL A 13 -2.79 9.76 -10.38
C VAL A 13 -2.48 10.40 -9.04
N ILE A 14 -1.21 10.38 -8.64
CA ILE A 14 -0.74 10.94 -7.39
C ILE A 14 -0.39 12.42 -7.60
N THR A 15 -0.98 13.29 -6.76
CA THR A 15 -0.71 14.73 -6.74
C THR A 15 0.33 15.08 -5.68
N LYS A 16 0.89 16.30 -5.73
CA LYS A 16 1.93 16.78 -4.79
C LYS A 16 1.48 16.80 -3.32
N ILE A 17 0.17 16.72 -3.07
CA ILE A 17 -0.45 16.74 -1.74
C ILE A 17 -0.47 15.34 -1.12
N HIS A 18 -0.33 14.29 -1.94
CA HIS A 18 -0.36 12.92 -1.44
C HIS A 18 0.89 12.62 -0.61
N LYS A 19 0.70 11.98 0.54
CA LYS A 19 1.76 11.66 1.50
C LYS A 19 2.92 10.86 0.87
N ASP A 20 2.59 10.02 -0.11
CA ASP A 20 3.55 9.15 -0.80
C ASP A 20 4.24 9.82 -1.99
N TYR A 21 3.78 11.01 -2.41
CA TYR A 21 4.36 11.73 -3.55
C TYR A 21 5.87 11.94 -3.36
N PHE A 22 6.29 12.40 -2.18
CA PHE A 22 7.69 12.66 -1.90
C PHE A 22 8.54 11.38 -1.90
N LYS A 23 7.99 10.28 -1.38
CA LYS A 23 8.66 8.97 -1.36
C LYS A 23 8.84 8.42 -2.77
N ILE A 24 7.80 8.47 -3.59
CA ILE A 24 7.82 7.92 -4.95
C ILE A 24 8.71 8.79 -5.85
N ALA A 25 8.55 10.11 -5.77
CA ALA A 25 9.31 11.05 -6.59
C ALA A 25 10.82 11.05 -6.25
N ARG A 26 11.18 10.93 -4.96
CA ARG A 26 12.58 11.05 -4.52
C ARG A 26 13.32 9.72 -4.42
N GLN A 27 12.64 8.62 -4.06
CA GLN A 27 13.28 7.33 -3.83
C GLN A 27 12.96 6.27 -4.89
N LYS A 28 12.14 6.60 -5.92
CA LYS A 28 11.60 5.60 -6.87
C LYS A 28 10.99 4.39 -6.14
N GLY A 29 10.39 4.64 -4.96
CA GLY A 29 9.86 3.60 -4.10
C GLY A 29 8.63 2.93 -4.72
N SER A 30 8.43 1.66 -4.40
CA SER A 30 7.24 0.89 -4.78
C SER A 30 5.98 1.56 -4.23
N TYR A 31 5.06 1.94 -5.11
CA TYR A 31 3.75 2.42 -4.71
C TYR A 31 2.80 1.27 -4.46
N ILE A 32 2.00 1.38 -3.42
CA ILE A 32 0.94 0.44 -3.08
C ILE A 32 -0.34 1.26 -3.00
N CYS A 33 -1.35 0.91 -3.79
CA CYS A 33 -2.63 1.59 -3.72
C CYS A 33 -3.35 1.29 -2.40
N GLU A 34 -4.21 2.20 -1.95
CA GLU A 34 -4.94 2.08 -0.68
C GLU A 34 -5.67 0.74 -0.52
N MET A 35 -6.21 0.21 -1.61
CA MET A 35 -6.89 -1.09 -1.59
C MET A 35 -5.95 -2.24 -1.25
N CYS A 36 -4.77 -2.25 -1.85
CA CYS A 36 -3.75 -3.25 -1.57
C CYS A 36 -3.19 -3.08 -0.17
N GLU A 37 -2.99 -1.84 0.29
CA GLU A 37 -2.56 -1.55 1.66
C GLU A 37 -3.56 -2.08 2.69
N LYS A 38 -4.86 -1.78 2.52
CA LYS A 38 -5.94 -2.26 3.39
C LYS A 38 -6.01 -3.79 3.40
N ARG A 39 -5.86 -4.44 2.24
CA ARG A 39 -5.85 -5.90 2.12
C ARG A 39 -4.69 -6.53 2.90
N VAL A 40 -3.47 -6.03 2.70
CA VAL A 40 -2.28 -6.52 3.41
C VAL A 40 -2.43 -6.32 4.91
N ARG A 41 -2.92 -5.15 5.33
CA ARG A 41 -3.15 -4.86 6.75
C ARG A 41 -4.19 -5.79 7.36
N TYR A 42 -5.29 -6.05 6.66
CA TYR A 42 -6.31 -6.99 7.11
C TYR A 42 -5.75 -8.41 7.26
N GLN A 43 -5.03 -8.91 6.25
CA GLN A 43 -4.39 -10.23 6.31
C GLN A 43 -3.37 -10.33 7.45
N ALA A 44 -2.55 -9.30 7.66
CA ALA A 44 -1.58 -9.26 8.75
C ALA A 44 -2.27 -9.34 10.12
N VAL A 45 -3.39 -8.63 10.30
CA VAL A 45 -4.18 -8.66 11.52
C VAL A 45 -4.85 -10.03 11.71
N GLU A 46 -5.39 -10.64 10.67
CA GLU A 46 -5.97 -11.99 10.75
C GLU A 46 -4.93 -13.05 11.10
N CYS A 47 -3.76 -13.03 10.47
CA CYS A 47 -2.67 -13.95 10.78
C CYS A 47 -2.12 -13.76 12.20
N ASN A 48 -2.16 -12.54 12.72
CA ASN A 48 -1.70 -12.20 14.07
C ASN A 48 -2.82 -12.33 15.13
N LYS A 49 -4.02 -12.79 14.76
CA LYS A 49 -5.00 -13.14 15.79
C LYS A 49 -4.42 -14.28 16.63
N PRO A 50 -4.24 -14.09 17.95
CA PRO A 50 -3.76 -15.16 18.80
C PRO A 50 -4.77 -16.30 18.69
N LYS A 51 -4.31 -17.49 18.28
CA LYS A 51 -5.10 -18.70 18.41
C LYS A 51 -5.43 -18.81 19.90
N LYS A 52 -6.71 -18.71 20.25
CA LYS A 52 -7.15 -18.92 21.63
C LYS A 52 -6.54 -20.24 22.10
N PRO A 53 -5.80 -20.26 23.22
CA PRO A 53 -5.47 -21.52 23.88
C PRO A 53 -6.78 -22.26 24.12
N MET A 54 -6.85 -23.51 23.66
CA MET A 54 -7.97 -24.40 23.93
C MET A 54 -8.08 -24.66 25.43
#